data_AF-A0A510KYM4-F1
#
_entry.id   AF-A0A510KYM4-F1
#
_cell.length_a   1.000
_cell.length_b   1.000
_cell.length_c   1.000
_cell.angle_alpha   90.00
_cell.angle_beta   90.00
_cell.angle_gamma   90.00
#
_symmetry.space_group_name_H-M   'P 1'
#
loop_
_entity.id
_entity.type
_entity.pdbx_description
1 polymer ?
#
loop_
_entity_poly.entity_id
_entity_poly.type
_entity_poly.pdbx_seq_one_letter_code
_entity_poly.pdbx_strand_id
1 'polypeptide(L)'
;MPQMTKGGKYIFGWSKIKKDGKLSLPTMAIKEYKLEKEKYIYIVSGSKQTGGFCVMPEALLSDSKLNSILVRNKCLAERSLKEGELILYKGRMYGWLSLNGTNVNLPQSLMDSLGVNIGDKLLAIRSSNIAFTMGFRGSLIDKANNFTGKIETF
;
A
#
# COMPACT_ATOMS: atom_id res chain seq x y z
N MET A 1 13.23 -12.38 4.50
CA MET A 1 11.81 -11.99 4.40
C MET A 1 10.95 -13.24 4.65
N PRO A 2 10.09 -13.26 5.68
CA PRO A 2 9.22 -14.42 5.96
C PRO A 2 8.34 -14.78 4.76
N GLN A 3 8.13 -16.08 4.54
CA GLN A 3 7.29 -16.63 3.48
C GLN A 3 6.07 -17.32 4.10
N MET A 4 4.87 -16.87 3.76
CA MET A 4 3.62 -17.35 4.38
C MET A 4 3.00 -18.56 3.69
N THR A 5 3.35 -18.81 2.43
CA THR A 5 2.85 -19.95 1.66
C THR A 5 3.94 -20.57 0.79
N LYS A 6 3.93 -21.90 0.67
CA LYS A 6 4.80 -22.64 -0.26
C LYS A 6 4.51 -22.13 -1.68
N GLY A 7 5.53 -21.64 -2.39
CA GLY A 7 5.41 -21.13 -3.76
C GLY A 7 5.14 -19.62 -3.93
N GLY A 8 5.03 -18.83 -2.87
CA GLY A 8 4.98 -17.36 -3.00
C GLY A 8 4.35 -16.67 -1.79
N LYS A 9 4.31 -15.33 -1.80
CA LYS A 9 3.85 -14.41 -0.72
C LYS A 9 4.85 -14.21 0.41
N TYR A 10 5.73 -13.25 0.16
CA TYR A 10 6.75 -12.78 1.10
C TYR A 10 6.26 -11.53 1.83
N ILE A 11 6.65 -11.41 3.10
CA ILE A 11 6.19 -10.37 4.01
C ILE A 11 7.33 -9.41 4.35
N PHE A 12 7.19 -8.14 3.98
CA PHE A 12 8.16 -7.11 4.34
C PHE A 12 8.10 -6.73 5.83
N GLY A 13 6.92 -6.77 6.44
CA GLY A 13 6.72 -6.43 7.83
C GLY A 13 5.29 -6.03 8.15
N TRP A 14 5.03 -5.68 9.40
CA TRP A 14 3.83 -5.00 9.86
C TRP A 14 4.05 -3.49 9.91
N SER A 15 3.02 -2.72 9.64
CA SER A 15 3.03 -1.27 9.85
C SER A 15 1.78 -0.87 10.61
N LYS A 16 1.94 -0.08 11.69
CA LYS A 16 0.80 0.36 12.50
C LYS A 16 0.36 1.77 12.11
N ILE A 17 -0.95 1.98 11.93
CA ILE A 17 -1.50 3.34 11.79
C ILE A 17 -1.40 4.05 13.14
N LYS A 18 -0.63 5.13 13.22
CA LYS A 18 -0.42 5.93 14.43
C LYS A 18 -1.61 6.88 14.68
N LYS A 19 -1.63 7.50 15.88
CA LYS A 19 -2.73 8.38 16.32
C LYS A 19 -2.96 9.59 15.41
N ASP A 20 -1.94 10.01 14.68
CA ASP A 20 -1.95 11.10 13.70
C ASP A 20 -2.28 10.64 12.27
N GLY A 21 -2.58 9.36 12.05
CA GLY A 21 -2.80 8.77 10.73
C GLY A 21 -1.50 8.37 10.01
N LYS A 22 -0.34 8.59 10.63
CA LYS A 22 0.96 8.24 10.05
C LYS A 22 1.15 6.73 9.99
N LEU A 23 1.65 6.25 8.85
CA LEU A 23 2.01 4.85 8.61
C LEU A 23 3.44 4.77 8.05
N SER A 24 4.30 3.98 8.70
CA SER A 24 5.68 3.74 8.24
C SER A 24 5.70 2.55 7.28
N LEU A 25 6.12 2.73 6.04
CA LEU A 25 6.34 1.63 5.10
C LEU A 25 7.64 0.88 5.47
N PRO A 26 7.68 -0.47 5.37
CA PRO A 26 8.89 -1.22 5.68
C PRO A 26 10.07 -0.82 4.80
N THR A 27 11.24 -0.66 5.39
CA THR A 27 12.47 -0.22 4.69
C THR A 27 12.85 -1.16 3.54
N MET A 28 12.59 -2.45 3.68
CA MET A 28 12.83 -3.43 2.61
C MET A 28 11.92 -3.21 1.41
N ALA A 29 10.65 -2.83 1.63
CA ALA A 29 9.73 -2.47 0.54
C ALA A 29 10.16 -1.16 -0.13
N ILE A 30 10.58 -0.16 0.67
CA ILE A 30 11.10 1.12 0.16
C ILE A 30 12.27 0.89 -0.81
N LYS A 31 13.23 0.04 -0.43
CA LYS A 31 14.39 -0.31 -1.28
C LYS A 31 13.99 -1.12 -2.51
N GLU A 32 13.16 -2.16 -2.34
CA GLU A 32 12.80 -3.06 -3.43
C GLU A 32 12.03 -2.32 -4.54
N TYR A 33 11.10 -1.44 -4.16
CA TYR A 33 10.30 -0.65 -5.11
C TYR A 33 10.93 0.72 -5.43
N LYS A 34 12.19 0.96 -5.03
CA LYS A 34 12.95 2.20 -5.30
C LYS A 34 12.25 3.49 -4.88
N LEU A 35 11.45 3.42 -3.80
CA LEU A 35 10.67 4.54 -3.29
C LEU A 35 11.52 5.65 -2.67
N GLU A 36 12.81 5.42 -2.39
CA GLU A 36 13.75 6.44 -1.90
C GLU A 36 13.92 7.62 -2.86
N LYS A 37 13.57 7.43 -4.14
CA LYS A 37 13.64 8.45 -5.19
C LYS A 37 12.31 9.17 -5.43
N GLU A 38 11.24 8.71 -4.78
CA GLU A 38 9.87 9.16 -5.02
C GLU A 38 9.45 10.17 -3.94
N LYS A 39 8.71 11.20 -4.33
CA LYS A 39 8.08 12.15 -3.39
C LYS A 39 6.65 11.80 -3.04
N TYR A 40 6.04 10.91 -3.83
CA TYR A 40 4.66 10.48 -3.70
C TYR A 40 4.53 9.03 -4.17
N ILE A 41 3.45 8.41 -3.75
CA ILE A 41 3.07 7.06 -4.18
C ILE A 41 1.67 7.09 -4.75
N TYR A 42 1.40 6.17 -5.67
CA TYR A 42 0.04 5.83 -6.03
C TYR A 42 -0.47 4.70 -5.14
N ILE A 43 -1.72 4.81 -4.74
CA ILE A 43 -2.43 3.78 -3.98
C ILE A 43 -3.60 3.23 -4.79
N VAL A 44 -3.87 1.95 -4.60
CA VAL A 44 -5.08 1.31 -5.13
C VAL A 44 -5.74 0.50 -4.02
N SER A 45 -7.07 0.55 -3.91
CA SER A 45 -7.80 -0.25 -2.93
C SER A 45 -7.42 -1.74 -3.04
N GLY A 46 -7.17 -2.36 -1.89
CA GLY A 46 -6.86 -3.78 -1.79
C GLY A 46 -8.03 -4.66 -2.23
N SER A 47 -7.77 -5.96 -2.36
CA SER A 47 -8.83 -6.92 -2.69
C SER A 47 -9.88 -7.00 -1.58
N LYS A 48 -11.09 -7.47 -1.90
CA LYS A 48 -12.09 -7.77 -0.86
C LYS A 48 -11.55 -8.71 0.21
N GLN A 49 -10.73 -9.68 -0.17
CA GLN A 49 -10.17 -10.67 0.76
C GLN A 49 -9.13 -10.08 1.73
N THR A 50 -8.25 -9.21 1.24
CA THR A 50 -7.10 -8.71 2.01
C THR A 50 -7.35 -7.34 2.66
N GLY A 51 -8.27 -6.55 2.09
CA GLY A 51 -8.52 -5.17 2.49
C GLY A 51 -7.30 -4.25 2.27
N GLY A 52 -7.38 -3.04 2.82
CA GLY A 52 -6.29 -2.06 2.82
C GLY A 52 -6.03 -1.52 1.43
N PHE A 53 -4.75 -1.35 1.07
CA PHE A 53 -4.36 -0.74 -0.20
C PHE A 53 -3.03 -1.28 -0.72
N CYS A 54 -2.83 -1.26 -2.03
CA CYS A 54 -1.51 -1.50 -2.62
C CYS A 54 -0.79 -0.18 -2.86
N VAL A 55 0.53 -0.21 -2.76
CA VAL A 55 1.45 0.91 -2.98
C VAL A 55 2.22 0.68 -4.28
N MET A 56 2.28 1.70 -5.13
CA MET A 56 2.97 1.69 -6.42
C MET A 56 3.82 2.96 -6.59
N PRO A 57 5.11 2.85 -6.94
CA PRO A 57 5.91 3.97 -7.42
C PRO A 57 5.38 4.50 -8.75
N GLU A 58 5.57 5.80 -9.02
CA GLU A 58 5.15 6.39 -10.30
C GLU A 58 5.89 5.77 -11.49
N ALA A 59 7.21 5.60 -11.36
CA ALA A 59 8.02 5.03 -12.44
C ALA A 59 7.51 3.63 -12.85
N LEU A 60 7.21 2.78 -11.85
CA LEU A 60 6.71 1.44 -12.12
C LEU A 60 5.26 1.42 -12.63
N LEU A 61 4.41 2.32 -12.16
CA LEU A 61 3.03 2.40 -12.64
C LEU A 61 2.97 2.87 -14.11
N SER A 62 3.73 3.92 -14.44
CA SER A 62 3.77 4.54 -15.77
C SER A 62 4.31 3.58 -16.84
N ASP A 63 5.29 2.74 -16.49
CA ASP A 63 5.89 1.76 -17.40
C ASP A 63 5.14 0.40 -17.41
N SER A 64 4.03 0.29 -16.67
CA SER A 64 3.27 -0.96 -16.58
C SER A 64 2.10 -1.02 -17.55
N LYS A 65 1.56 -2.23 -17.72
CA LYS A 65 0.27 -2.46 -18.39
C LYS A 65 -0.92 -1.75 -17.71
N LEU A 66 -0.75 -1.23 -16.48
CA LEU A 66 -1.77 -0.47 -15.77
C LEU A 66 -1.75 1.02 -16.09
N ASN A 67 -0.78 1.54 -16.85
CA ASN A 67 -0.60 2.97 -17.12
C ASN A 67 -1.85 3.68 -17.70
N SER A 68 -2.79 2.92 -18.29
CA SER A 68 -4.08 3.43 -18.76
C SER A 68 -4.86 4.20 -17.70
N ILE A 69 -4.66 3.92 -16.41
CA ILE A 69 -5.24 4.70 -15.31
C ILE A 69 -4.76 6.15 -15.37
N LEU A 70 -3.46 6.38 -15.53
CA LEU A 70 -2.87 7.72 -15.56
C LEU A 70 -3.23 8.45 -16.87
N VAL A 71 -3.18 7.73 -18.00
CA VAL A 71 -3.54 8.30 -19.31
C VAL A 71 -5.00 8.77 -19.36
N ARG A 72 -5.92 8.03 -18.74
CA ARG A 72 -7.36 8.32 -18.80
C ARG A 72 -7.86 9.23 -17.67
N ASN A 73 -7.07 9.41 -16.61
CA ASN A 73 -7.46 10.20 -15.44
C ASN A 73 -6.38 11.22 -15.12
N LYS A 74 -6.40 12.34 -15.86
CA LYS A 74 -5.42 13.42 -15.71
C LYS A 74 -5.35 13.95 -14.29
N CYS A 75 -6.48 14.03 -13.58
CA CYS A 75 -6.50 14.50 -12.20
C CYS A 75 -5.66 13.64 -11.25
N LEU A 76 -5.58 12.32 -11.50
CA LEU A 76 -4.72 11.42 -10.75
C LEU A 76 -3.26 11.54 -11.22
N ALA A 77 -3.01 11.54 -12.53
CA ALA A 77 -1.66 11.60 -13.10
C ALA A 77 -0.92 12.90 -12.74
N GLU A 78 -1.63 14.02 -12.78
CA GLU A 78 -1.11 15.34 -12.43
C GLU A 78 -1.21 15.62 -10.93
N ARG A 79 -1.78 14.67 -10.14
CA ARG A 79 -2.03 14.79 -8.69
C ARG A 79 -2.77 16.07 -8.32
N SER A 80 -3.73 16.50 -9.16
CA SER A 80 -4.61 17.63 -8.85
C SER A 80 -5.78 17.25 -7.94
N LEU A 81 -6.03 15.94 -7.76
CA LEU A 81 -6.86 15.43 -6.67
C LEU A 81 -6.27 15.81 -5.33
N LYS A 82 -7.12 16.01 -4.31
CA LYS A 82 -6.63 16.19 -2.95
C LYS A 82 -5.88 14.94 -2.49
N GLU A 83 -4.83 15.11 -1.68
CA GLU A 83 -4.10 13.96 -1.13
C GLU A 83 -5.05 13.01 -0.38
N GLY A 84 -4.98 11.71 -0.70
CA GLY A 84 -5.86 10.68 -0.16
C GLY A 84 -7.28 10.64 -0.73
N GLU A 85 -7.63 11.53 -1.67
CA GLU A 85 -8.87 11.43 -2.45
C GLU A 85 -8.79 10.25 -3.42
N LEU A 86 -9.93 9.57 -3.61
CA LEU A 86 -10.01 8.35 -4.41
C LEU A 86 -10.94 8.52 -5.62
N ILE A 87 -10.50 8.04 -6.78
CA ILE A 87 -11.31 7.91 -7.99
C ILE A 87 -11.59 6.44 -8.30
N LEU A 88 -12.79 6.14 -8.83
CA LEU A 88 -13.14 4.80 -9.26
C LEU A 88 -12.72 4.57 -10.71
N TYR A 89 -11.94 3.51 -10.95
CA TYR A 89 -11.55 3.08 -12.29
C TYR A 89 -11.55 1.56 -12.38
N LYS A 90 -12.31 1.00 -13.33
CA LYS A 90 -12.41 -0.45 -13.57
C LYS A 90 -12.69 -1.26 -12.28
N GLY A 91 -13.56 -0.74 -11.42
CA GLY A 91 -13.97 -1.40 -10.18
C GLY A 91 -12.96 -1.34 -9.04
N ARG A 92 -11.91 -0.52 -9.15
CA ARG A 92 -10.96 -0.26 -8.06
C ARG A 92 -10.82 1.23 -7.81
N MET A 93 -10.56 1.58 -6.55
CA MET A 93 -10.33 2.96 -6.15
C MET A 93 -8.85 3.28 -6.22
N TYR A 94 -8.50 4.42 -6.81
CA TYR A 94 -7.12 4.88 -6.98
C TYR A 94 -6.95 6.26 -6.39
N GLY A 95 -5.80 6.51 -5.77
CA GLY A 95 -5.44 7.81 -5.24
C GLY A 95 -3.92 7.96 -5.16
N TRP A 96 -3.49 9.01 -4.50
CA TRP A 96 -2.07 9.27 -4.26
C TRP A 96 -1.84 9.79 -2.83
N LEU A 97 -0.63 9.58 -2.34
CA LEU A 97 -0.16 10.06 -1.04
C LEU A 97 1.25 10.64 -1.17
N SER A 98 1.56 11.66 -0.36
CA SER A 98 2.90 12.17 -0.18
C SER A 98 3.75 11.14 0.57
N LEU A 99 4.99 10.95 0.13
CA LEU A 99 5.96 10.06 0.78
C LEU A 99 7.07 10.90 1.42
N ASN A 100 7.20 10.81 2.75
CA ASN A 100 8.25 11.48 3.51
C ASN A 100 9.20 10.42 4.12
N GLY A 101 10.30 10.16 3.41
CA GLY A 101 11.22 9.07 3.71
C GLY A 101 10.50 7.73 3.57
N THR A 102 10.17 7.10 4.69
CA THR A 102 9.39 5.85 4.70
C THR A 102 7.92 6.07 5.07
N ASN A 103 7.51 7.29 5.38
CA ASN A 103 6.22 7.55 5.99
C ASN A 103 5.22 8.12 5.00
N VAL A 104 3.98 7.67 5.14
CA VAL A 104 2.81 8.31 4.52
C VAL A 104 1.84 8.74 5.62
N ASN A 105 1.01 9.73 5.32
CA ASN A 105 -0.10 10.10 6.18
C ASN A 105 -1.40 9.60 5.57
N LEU A 106 -2.27 8.95 6.35
CA LEU A 106 -3.59 8.53 5.90
C LEU A 106 -4.64 9.51 6.42
N PRO A 107 -5.21 10.38 5.56
CA PRO A 107 -6.33 11.24 5.96
C PRO A 107 -7.52 10.39 6.44
N GLN A 108 -8.32 10.92 7.38
CA GLN A 108 -9.47 10.20 7.93
C GLN A 108 -10.43 9.71 6.82
N SER A 109 -10.73 10.55 5.83
CA SER A 109 -11.59 10.17 4.69
C SER A 109 -11.05 9.00 3.87
N LEU A 110 -9.72 8.88 3.75
CA LEU A 110 -9.09 7.75 3.08
C LEU A 110 -9.23 6.48 3.94
N MET A 111 -8.99 6.59 5.24
CA MET A 111 -9.14 5.47 6.18
C MET A 111 -10.57 4.92 6.17
N ASP A 112 -11.57 5.80 6.22
CA ASP A 112 -12.99 5.46 6.13
C ASP A 112 -13.29 4.72 4.82
N SER A 113 -12.77 5.23 3.69
CA SER A 113 -12.96 4.62 2.37
C SER A 113 -12.30 3.24 2.22
N LEU A 114 -11.17 3.01 2.92
CA LEU A 114 -10.44 1.75 2.91
C LEU A 114 -10.92 0.77 4.00
N GLY A 115 -11.74 1.24 4.94
CA GLY A 115 -12.21 0.47 6.10
C GLY A 115 -11.10 0.13 7.10
N VAL A 116 -10.09 1.00 7.24
CA VAL A 116 -9.01 0.86 8.22
C VAL A 116 -9.13 1.96 9.27
N ASN A 117 -8.54 1.74 10.45
CA ASN A 117 -8.65 2.63 11.59
C ASN A 117 -7.28 2.93 12.22
N ILE A 118 -7.22 4.02 12.96
CA ILE A 118 -6.10 4.29 13.86
C ILE A 118 -5.89 3.08 14.77
N GLY A 119 -4.65 2.61 14.86
CA GLY A 119 -4.27 1.46 15.66
C GLY A 119 -4.22 0.14 14.89
N ASP A 120 -4.82 0.06 13.70
CA ASP A 120 -4.75 -1.12 12.85
C ASP A 120 -3.31 -1.44 12.45
N LYS A 121 -3.00 -2.74 12.38
CA LYS A 121 -1.74 -3.25 11.87
C LYS A 121 -1.95 -3.77 10.45
N LEU A 122 -1.22 -3.20 9.50
CA LEU A 122 -1.26 -3.55 8.10
C LEU A 122 -0.03 -4.39 7.76
N LEU A 123 -0.25 -5.58 7.22
CA LEU A 123 0.78 -6.47 6.72
C LEU A 123 1.24 -6.00 5.35
N ALA A 124 2.53 -5.68 5.22
CA ALA A 124 3.17 -5.36 3.97
C ALA A 124 3.54 -6.64 3.21
N ILE A 125 2.78 -6.98 2.19
CA ILE A 125 2.88 -8.23 1.41
C ILE A 125 3.42 -7.91 0.02
N ARG A 126 4.55 -8.51 -0.33
CA ARG A 126 5.11 -8.46 -1.69
C ARG A 126 4.09 -9.06 -2.67
N SER A 127 3.54 -8.23 -3.55
CA SER A 127 2.39 -8.61 -4.39
C SER A 127 2.79 -8.89 -5.84
N SER A 128 3.50 -7.95 -6.46
CA SER A 128 4.04 -8.10 -7.82
C SER A 128 5.34 -7.32 -7.95
N ASN A 129 5.93 -7.32 -9.15
CA ASN A 129 7.10 -6.50 -9.48
C ASN A 129 6.81 -4.99 -9.51
N ILE A 130 5.54 -4.55 -9.50
CA ILE A 130 5.17 -3.13 -9.55
C ILE A 130 4.46 -2.62 -8.30
N ALA A 131 3.98 -3.51 -7.43
CA ALA A 131 3.23 -3.13 -6.24
C ALA A 131 3.44 -4.10 -5.07
N PHE A 132 3.29 -3.58 -3.86
CA PHE A 132 3.08 -4.37 -2.64
C PHE A 132 1.77 -3.95 -1.95
N THR A 133 1.20 -4.85 -1.15
CA THR A 133 -0.09 -4.63 -0.47
C THR A 133 0.15 -4.31 0.99
N MET A 134 -0.52 -3.30 1.52
CA MET A 134 -0.71 -3.04 2.94
C MET A 134 -2.09 -3.60 3.34
N GLY A 135 -2.12 -4.87 3.78
CA GLY A 135 -3.36 -5.62 4.03
C GLY A 135 -3.66 -5.79 5.51
N PHE A 136 -4.93 -5.71 5.92
CA PHE A 136 -5.30 -5.75 7.35
C PHE A 136 -6.22 -6.92 7.73
N ARG A 137 -6.68 -7.72 6.75
CA ARG A 137 -7.56 -8.87 7.03
C ARG A 137 -7.32 -10.07 6.11
N GLY A 138 -7.90 -11.21 6.50
CA GLY A 138 -7.92 -12.44 5.71
C GLY A 138 -6.77 -13.39 6.01
N SER A 139 -6.75 -14.53 5.31
CA SER A 139 -5.92 -15.70 5.68
C SER A 139 -4.41 -15.45 5.75
N LEU A 140 -3.88 -14.45 5.04
CA LEU A 140 -2.46 -14.08 5.16
C LEU A 140 -2.15 -13.34 6.46
N ILE A 141 -3.08 -12.51 6.91
CA ILE A 141 -2.99 -11.80 8.19
C ILE A 141 -3.10 -12.82 9.32
N ASP A 142 -4.03 -13.78 9.22
CA ASP A 142 -4.16 -14.86 10.19
C ASP A 142 -2.88 -15.70 10.28
N LYS A 143 -2.27 -16.05 9.15
CA LYS A 143 -0.98 -16.76 9.11
C LYS A 143 0.16 -15.93 9.69
N ALA A 144 0.22 -14.65 9.39
CA ALA A 144 1.25 -13.77 9.92
C ALA A 144 1.10 -13.55 11.44
N ASN A 145 -0.13 -13.52 11.96
CA ASN A 145 -0.41 -13.47 13.40
C ASN A 145 0.00 -14.77 14.12
N ASN A 146 -0.15 -15.92 13.45
CA ASN A 146 0.24 -17.24 13.98
C ASN A 146 1.70 -17.63 13.64
N PHE A 147 2.46 -16.75 12.99
CA PHE A 147 3.83 -17.04 12.61
C PHE A 147 4.73 -17.00 13.85
N THR A 148 5.38 -18.13 14.16
CA THR A 148 6.23 -18.28 15.35
C THR A 148 7.59 -17.60 15.21
N GLY A 149 7.98 -17.20 14.00
CA GLY A 149 9.18 -16.41 13.77
C GLY A 149 8.96 -14.91 13.93
N LYS A 150 10.02 -14.12 13.70
CA LYS A 150 9.94 -12.65 13.78
C LYS A 150 9.45 -12.04 12.48
N ILE A 151 8.38 -11.25 12.56
CA ILE A 151 7.98 -10.27 11.52
C ILE A 151 8.23 -8.89 12.11
N GLU A 152 9.07 -8.08 11.46
CA GLU A 152 9.36 -6.71 11.93
C GLU A 152 8.10 -5.84 11.91
N THR A 153 8.03 -4.86 12.82
CA THR A 153 6.93 -3.90 12.91
C THR A 153 7.47 -2.47 12.84
N PHE A 154 6.81 -1.62 12.06
CA PHE A 154 7.20 -0.25 11.74
C PHE A 154 6.13 0.79 12.13
#